data_AF-A0A661N8L4-F1
#
_entry.id   AF-A0A661N8L4-F1
#
_cell.length_a   1.000
_cell.length_b   1.000
_cell.length_c   1.000
_cell.angle_alpha   90.00
_cell.angle_beta   90.00
_cell.angle_gamma   90.00
#
_symmetry.space_group_name_H-M   'P 1'
#
loop_
_entity.id
_entity.type
_entity.pdbx_description
1 polymer ?
#
loop_
_entity_poly.entity_id
_entity_poly.type
_entity_poly.pdbx_seq_one_letter_code
_entity_poly.pdbx_strand_id
1 'polypeptide(L)'
;MAKKPKPAVKDPNKALAEMERPQVRWKTVGLFGLGFAIFWALAIGMMPWTGYWGIGVAGVLSLVAAGFAIYMWRLTKKSQGIVDILKTATDAEGRKAAIEQLDEKLEKGDAMAALAKAQLVAQEKPGDAIKVLEGVNIDKAPAAIRDDVRANLGLLYLMHGRAKDARPLADAITFQNQPQPKAKAMYAAVVAEAFARTGKAPDAKNLLETYPATDPAYGEVSAMLYRAQVYTFMATKNRGLAKKAMEALGAMDPNMVAAFVGKGNKPEIQKMAKQVIQGLGMMPKQKMRMMR
;
A
#
# COMPACT_ATOMS: atom_id res chain seq x y z
N MET A 1 -8.46 -23.05 31.31
CA MET A 1 -8.19 -21.86 30.46
C MET A 1 -8.32 -22.28 29.00
N ALA A 2 -9.39 -21.87 28.32
CA ALA A 2 -9.66 -22.25 26.94
C ALA A 2 -8.67 -21.56 25.98
N LYS A 3 -7.96 -22.33 25.14
CA LYS A 3 -7.09 -21.82 24.08
C LYS A 3 -7.94 -21.01 23.10
N LYS A 4 -7.68 -19.70 22.99
CA LYS A 4 -8.27 -18.87 21.92
C LYS A 4 -7.80 -19.41 20.56
N PRO A 5 -8.71 -19.58 19.58
CA PRO A 5 -8.32 -20.04 18.25
C PRO A 5 -7.42 -18.99 17.58
N LYS A 6 -6.36 -19.47 16.89
CA LYS A 6 -5.47 -18.61 16.10
C LYS A 6 -6.31 -17.87 15.04
N PRO A 7 -6.08 -16.57 14.79
CA PRO A 7 -6.77 -15.87 13.72
C PRO A 7 -6.43 -16.55 12.40
N ALA A 8 -7.47 -17.00 11.69
CA ALA A 8 -7.33 -17.56 10.36
C ALA A 8 -6.69 -16.51 9.45
N VAL A 9 -5.63 -16.90 8.73
CA VAL A 9 -5.06 -16.09 7.66
C VAL A 9 -6.20 -15.80 6.69
N LYS A 10 -6.64 -14.55 6.60
CA LYS A 10 -7.65 -14.15 5.61
C LYS A 10 -7.05 -14.42 4.24
N ASP A 11 -7.72 -15.30 3.49
CA ASP A 11 -7.40 -15.62 2.11
C ASP A 11 -7.33 -14.32 1.29
N PRO A 12 -6.21 -14.02 0.58
CA PRO A 12 -6.10 -12.86 -0.30
C PRO A 12 -7.29 -12.72 -1.26
N ASN A 13 -7.91 -13.84 -1.63
CA ASN A 13 -9.11 -13.88 -2.47
C ASN A 13 -10.34 -13.27 -1.79
N LYS A 14 -10.46 -13.36 -0.45
CA LYS A 14 -11.54 -12.70 0.29
C LYS A 14 -11.34 -11.18 0.34
N ALA A 15 -10.11 -10.70 0.46
CA ALA A 15 -9.82 -9.26 0.40
C ALA A 15 -10.07 -8.67 -1.01
N LEU A 16 -9.84 -9.46 -2.06
CA LEU A 16 -10.18 -9.10 -3.46
C LEU A 16 -11.69 -9.23 -3.76
N ALA A 17 -12.41 -10.12 -3.05
CA ALA A 17 -13.86 -10.24 -3.14
C ALA A 17 -14.60 -9.16 -2.32
N GLU A 18 -14.05 -8.76 -1.16
CA GLU A 18 -14.52 -7.67 -0.30
C GLU A 18 -14.22 -6.27 -0.87
N MET A 19 -13.35 -6.17 -1.90
CA MET A 19 -13.36 -5.05 -2.84
C MET A 19 -14.62 -5.14 -3.72
N GLU A 20 -15.78 -5.06 -3.07
CA GLU A 20 -17.07 -4.98 -3.72
C GLU A 20 -17.08 -3.75 -4.61
N ARG A 21 -17.52 -3.97 -5.85
CA ARG A 21 -17.68 -2.93 -6.87
C ARG A 21 -18.35 -1.72 -6.22
N PRO A 22 -17.88 -0.48 -6.45
CA PRO A 22 -18.59 0.70 -5.97
C PRO A 22 -20.01 0.63 -6.55
N GLN A 23 -20.96 0.21 -5.73
CA GLN A 23 -22.34 0.06 -6.17
C GLN A 23 -22.84 1.47 -6.38
N VAL A 24 -23.15 1.81 -7.63
CA VAL A 24 -23.74 3.10 -7.97
C VAL A 24 -25.06 3.18 -7.21
N ARG A 25 -25.05 3.93 -6.10
CA ARG A 25 -26.26 4.18 -5.33
C ARG A 25 -27.12 5.10 -6.19
N TRP A 26 -28.06 4.52 -6.93
CA TRP A 26 -28.97 5.28 -7.80
C TRP A 26 -29.69 6.42 -7.08
N LYS A 27 -29.94 6.27 -5.77
CA LYS A 27 -30.42 7.35 -4.89
C LYS A 27 -29.48 8.55 -4.85
N THR A 28 -28.17 8.32 -4.79
CA THR A 28 -27.15 9.37 -4.82
C THR A 28 -27.08 10.03 -6.19
N VAL A 29 -27.14 9.26 -7.28
CA VAL A 29 -27.18 9.79 -8.65
C VAL A 29 -28.42 10.66 -8.86
N GLY A 30 -29.58 10.21 -8.39
CA GLY A 30 -30.83 10.98 -8.42
C GLY A 30 -30.74 12.28 -7.62
N LEU A 31 -30.08 12.27 -6.47
CA LEU A 31 -29.85 13.47 -5.65
C LEU A 31 -28.96 14.49 -6.38
N PHE A 32 -27.90 14.03 -7.05
CA PHE A 32 -27.06 14.89 -7.90
C PHE A 32 -27.84 15.47 -9.08
N GLY A 33 -28.66 14.65 -9.75
CA GLY A 33 -29.52 15.12 -10.85
C GLY A 33 -30.51 16.19 -10.40
N LEU A 34 -31.14 16.01 -9.23
CA LEU A 34 -32.05 17.01 -8.64
C LEU A 34 -31.31 18.30 -8.27
N GLY A 35 -30.14 18.19 -7.63
CA GLY A 35 -29.32 19.36 -7.31
C GLY A 35 -28.89 20.14 -8.56
N PHE A 36 -28.56 19.43 -9.64
CA PHE A 36 -28.20 20.05 -10.91
C PHE A 36 -29.39 20.76 -11.59
N ALA A 37 -30.59 20.17 -11.50
CA ALA A 37 -31.81 20.81 -11.98
C ALA A 37 -32.14 22.09 -11.18
N ILE A 38 -31.98 22.08 -9.86
CA ILE A 38 -32.16 23.26 -9.01
C ILE A 38 -31.12 24.34 -9.35
N PHE A 39 -29.85 23.95 -9.56
CA PHE A 39 -28.78 24.86 -9.97
C PHE A 39 -29.13 25.59 -11.28
N TRP A 40 -29.60 24.85 -12.29
CA TRP A 40 -30.04 25.45 -13.56
C TRP A 40 -31.31 26.30 -13.41
N ALA A 41 -32.28 25.87 -12.60
CA ALA A 41 -33.48 26.66 -12.33
C ALA A 41 -33.14 28.00 -11.65
N LEU A 42 -32.18 28.02 -10.73
CA LEU A 42 -31.67 29.25 -10.11
C LEU A 42 -30.90 30.13 -11.11
N ALA A 43 -30.07 29.54 -11.97
CA ALA A 43 -29.36 30.28 -13.01
C ALA A 43 -30.32 30.95 -14.00
N ILE A 44 -31.40 30.27 -14.38
CA ILE A 44 -32.46 30.82 -15.24
C ILE A 44 -33.32 31.85 -14.47
N GLY A 45 -33.67 31.57 -13.22
CA GLY A 45 -34.45 32.49 -12.38
C GLY A 45 -33.72 33.80 -12.07
N MET A 46 -32.38 33.79 -12.05
CA MET A 46 -31.55 34.99 -11.87
C MET A 46 -31.28 35.78 -13.16
N MET A 47 -31.84 35.35 -14.30
CA MET A 47 -31.68 36.02 -15.59
C MET A 47 -32.09 37.51 -15.58
N PRO A 48 -33.16 37.95 -14.86
CA PRO A 48 -33.52 39.37 -14.80
C PRO A 48 -32.45 40.27 -14.17
N TRP A 49 -31.63 39.73 -13.25
CA TRP A 49 -30.61 40.47 -12.52
C TRP A 49 -29.21 40.32 -13.10
N THR A 50 -28.89 39.15 -13.67
CA THR A 50 -27.53 38.81 -14.14
C THR A 50 -27.42 38.74 -15.66
N GLY A 51 -28.53 38.91 -16.38
CA GLY A 51 -28.61 38.76 -17.83
C GLY A 51 -28.22 37.35 -18.30
N TYR A 52 -27.80 37.22 -19.56
CA TYR A 52 -27.34 35.95 -20.13
C TYR A 52 -26.00 35.45 -19.57
N TRP A 53 -25.30 36.27 -18.80
CA TRP A 53 -23.99 35.93 -18.23
C TRP A 53 -24.10 34.77 -17.22
N GLY A 54 -25.16 34.75 -16.40
CA GLY A 54 -25.41 33.65 -15.45
C GLY A 54 -25.61 32.29 -16.14
N ILE A 55 -26.27 32.29 -17.31
CA ILE A 55 -26.46 31.09 -18.13
C ILE A 55 -25.13 30.63 -18.73
N GLY A 56 -24.30 31.57 -19.20
CA GLY A 56 -22.97 31.27 -19.73
C GLY A 56 -22.07 30.60 -18.69
N VAL A 57 -22.02 31.14 -17.47
CA VAL A 57 -21.26 30.55 -16.35
C VAL A 57 -21.80 29.16 -15.99
N ALA A 58 -23.12 29.00 -15.87
CA ALA A 58 -23.74 27.70 -15.60
C ALA A 58 -23.43 26.66 -16.69
N GLY A 59 -23.40 27.07 -17.96
CA GLY A 59 -23.02 26.24 -19.10
C GLY A 59 -21.56 25.76 -19.01
N VAL A 60 -20.61 26.64 -18.72
CA VAL A 60 -19.19 26.28 -18.56
C VAL A 60 -19.00 25.32 -17.38
N LEU A 61 -19.60 25.61 -16.23
CA LEU A 61 -19.55 24.73 -15.06
C LEU A 61 -20.14 23.35 -15.35
N SER A 62 -21.22 23.30 -16.14
CA SER A 62 -21.84 22.05 -16.58
C SER A 62 -20.92 21.22 -17.47
N LEU A 63 -20.21 21.85 -18.41
CA LEU A 63 -19.22 21.18 -19.25
C LEU A 63 -18.04 20.64 -18.45
N VAL A 64 -17.54 21.41 -17.47
CA VAL A 64 -16.48 20.95 -16.56
C VAL A 64 -16.95 19.74 -15.74
N ALA A 65 -18.16 19.80 -15.17
CA ALA A 65 -18.74 18.70 -14.41
C ALA A 65 -18.93 17.44 -15.27
N ALA A 66 -19.42 17.60 -16.51
CA ALA A 66 -19.57 16.50 -17.47
C ALA A 66 -18.20 15.89 -17.83
N GLY A 67 -17.18 16.71 -18.09
CA GLY A 67 -15.82 16.26 -18.34
C GLY A 67 -15.25 15.45 -17.17
N PHE A 68 -15.45 15.93 -15.94
CA PHE A 68 -15.04 15.21 -14.72
C PHE A 68 -15.79 13.88 -14.53
N ALA A 69 -17.11 13.85 -14.80
CA ALA A 69 -17.90 12.63 -14.73
C ALA A 69 -17.42 11.57 -15.74
N ILE A 70 -17.14 11.97 -16.98
CA ILE A 70 -16.60 11.08 -18.02
C ILE A 70 -15.22 10.56 -17.60
N TYR A 71 -14.36 11.42 -17.05
CA TYR A 71 -13.05 11.04 -16.52
C TYR A 71 -13.16 9.98 -15.41
N MET A 72 -14.02 10.23 -14.40
CA MET A 72 -14.26 9.28 -13.30
C MET A 72 -14.84 7.95 -13.77
N TRP A 73 -15.74 7.96 -14.76
CA TRP A 73 -16.29 6.75 -15.35
C TRP A 73 -15.21 5.92 -16.07
N ARG A 74 -14.35 6.57 -16.86
CA ARG A 74 -13.21 5.92 -17.52
C ARG A 74 -12.23 5.32 -16.51
N LEU A 75 -11.91 6.06 -15.44
CA LEU A 75 -11.04 5.58 -14.37
C LEU A 75 -11.64 4.34 -13.68
N THR A 76 -12.93 4.40 -13.32
CA THR A 76 -13.63 3.29 -12.65
C THR A 76 -13.67 2.04 -13.51
N LYS A 77 -13.95 2.18 -14.82
CA LYS A 77 -13.90 1.07 -15.79
C LYS A 77 -12.51 0.45 -15.87
N LYS A 78 -11.45 1.27 -15.87
CA LYS A 78 -10.06 0.80 -15.88
C LYS A 78 -9.72 0.01 -14.62
N SER A 79 -10.08 0.54 -13.44
CA SER A 79 -9.87 -0.16 -12.17
C SER A 79 -10.61 -1.49 -12.10
N GLN A 80 -11.86 -1.55 -12.59
CA GLN A 80 -12.63 -2.80 -12.66
C GLN A 80 -11.95 -3.83 -13.56
N GLY A 81 -11.44 -3.42 -14.73
CA GLY A 81 -10.70 -4.32 -15.62
C GLY A 81 -9.46 -4.92 -14.97
N ILE A 82 -8.69 -4.11 -14.22
CA ILE A 82 -7.52 -4.60 -13.47
C ILE A 82 -7.95 -5.60 -12.39
N VAL A 83 -8.99 -5.31 -11.62
CA VAL A 83 -9.51 -6.22 -10.59
C VAL A 83 -9.99 -7.53 -11.19
N ASP A 84 -10.70 -7.48 -12.33
CA ASP A 84 -11.18 -8.68 -13.01
C ASP A 84 -10.02 -9.53 -13.53
N ILE A 85 -8.93 -8.91 -14.02
CA ILE A 85 -7.69 -9.63 -14.37
C ILE A 85 -7.06 -10.27 -13.12
N LEU A 86 -6.92 -9.53 -12.02
CA LEU A 86 -6.31 -10.04 -10.78
C LEU A 86 -7.09 -11.22 -10.17
N LYS A 87 -8.42 -11.25 -10.34
CA LYS A 87 -9.25 -12.39 -9.88
C LYS A 87 -8.96 -13.69 -10.62
N THR A 88 -8.43 -13.63 -11.84
CA THR A 88 -8.01 -14.82 -12.58
C THR A 88 -6.65 -15.36 -12.13
N ALA A 89 -5.90 -14.59 -11.33
CA ALA A 89 -4.54 -14.89 -10.92
C ALA A 89 -4.47 -15.83 -9.69
N THR A 90 -5.28 -16.90 -9.67
CA THR A 90 -5.41 -17.82 -8.52
C THR A 90 -4.30 -18.87 -8.44
N ASP A 91 -3.65 -19.17 -9.55
CA ASP A 91 -2.56 -20.16 -9.64
C ASP A 91 -1.39 -19.62 -10.49
N ALA A 92 -0.36 -20.44 -10.71
CA ALA A 92 0.83 -20.03 -11.44
C ALA A 92 0.58 -19.71 -12.92
N GLU A 93 -0.36 -20.40 -13.57
CA GLU A 93 -0.73 -20.15 -14.96
C GLU A 93 -1.61 -18.90 -15.08
N GLY A 94 -2.61 -18.78 -14.21
CA GLY A 94 -3.47 -17.61 -14.08
C GLY A 94 -2.68 -16.34 -13.77
N ARG A 95 -1.63 -16.40 -12.93
CA ARG A 95 -0.74 -15.27 -12.68
C ARG A 95 0.01 -14.83 -13.94
N LYS A 96 0.56 -15.78 -14.72
CA LYS A 96 1.27 -15.46 -15.97
C LYS A 96 0.32 -14.82 -16.99
N ALA A 97 -0.86 -15.41 -17.18
CA ALA A 97 -1.89 -14.88 -18.05
C ALA A 97 -2.37 -13.49 -17.58
N ALA A 98 -2.50 -13.26 -16.28
CA ALA A 98 -2.85 -11.96 -15.73
C ALA A 98 -1.75 -10.92 -16.01
N ILE A 99 -0.47 -11.28 -15.87
CA ILE A 99 0.64 -10.37 -16.20
C ILE A 99 0.63 -10.01 -17.68
N GLU A 100 0.40 -10.97 -18.56
CA GLU A 100 0.32 -10.75 -20.01
C GLU A 100 -0.87 -9.84 -20.36
N GLN A 101 -2.04 -10.09 -19.80
CA GLN A 101 -3.21 -9.22 -19.99
C GLN A 101 -2.99 -7.79 -19.47
N LEU A 102 -2.26 -7.63 -18.36
CA LEU A 102 -1.88 -6.31 -17.85
C LEU A 102 -0.91 -5.59 -18.80
N ASP A 103 -0.04 -6.32 -19.51
CA ASP A 103 0.90 -5.74 -20.48
C ASP A 103 0.22 -5.37 -21.81
N GLU A 104 -0.76 -6.15 -22.27
CA GLU A 104 -1.47 -5.92 -23.53
C GLU A 104 -2.56 -4.84 -23.41
N LYS A 105 -3.37 -4.89 -22.36
CA LYS A 105 -4.60 -4.08 -22.26
C LYS A 105 -4.38 -2.70 -21.68
N LEU A 106 -3.20 -2.41 -21.12
CA LEU A 106 -2.97 -1.19 -20.35
C LEU A 106 -1.78 -0.41 -20.89
N GLU A 107 -1.93 0.91 -20.92
CA GLU A 107 -0.90 1.84 -21.40
C GLU A 107 0.41 1.65 -20.63
N LYS A 108 1.53 1.58 -21.37
CA LYS A 108 2.86 1.53 -20.78
C LYS A 108 3.07 2.73 -19.85
N GLY A 109 3.43 2.45 -18.60
CA GLY A 109 3.66 3.46 -17.57
C GLY A 109 2.42 3.82 -16.75
N ASP A 110 1.28 3.15 -16.93
CA ASP A 110 0.12 3.30 -16.04
C ASP A 110 0.44 2.80 -14.62
N ALA A 111 0.33 3.70 -13.65
CA ALA A 111 0.69 3.41 -12.27
C ALA A 111 -0.17 2.33 -11.60
N MET A 112 -1.47 2.28 -11.93
CA MET A 112 -2.38 1.30 -11.33
C MET A 112 -2.11 -0.11 -11.89
N ALA A 113 -1.91 -0.22 -13.21
CA ALA A 113 -1.51 -1.44 -13.86
C ALA A 113 -0.17 -1.96 -13.33
N ALA A 114 0.81 -1.06 -13.19
CA ALA A 114 2.13 -1.42 -12.70
C ALA A 114 2.10 -1.86 -11.24
N LEU A 115 1.29 -1.23 -10.38
CA LEU A 115 1.06 -1.70 -9.01
C LEU A 115 0.49 -3.13 -8.99
N ALA A 116 -0.57 -3.38 -9.78
CA ALA A 116 -1.18 -4.70 -9.87
C ALA A 116 -0.18 -5.75 -10.38
N LYS A 117 0.56 -5.44 -11.45
CA LYS A 117 1.60 -6.31 -11.99
C LYS A 117 2.72 -6.56 -10.99
N ALA A 118 3.18 -5.52 -10.29
CA ALA A 118 4.22 -5.64 -9.28
C ALA A 118 3.78 -6.56 -8.13
N GLN A 119 2.52 -6.52 -7.70
CA GLN A 119 1.99 -7.43 -6.68
C GLN A 119 2.03 -8.90 -7.13
N LEU A 120 1.70 -9.17 -8.39
CA LEU A 120 1.80 -10.53 -8.95
C LEU A 120 3.26 -10.99 -9.07
N VAL A 121 4.11 -10.12 -9.63
CA VAL A 121 5.53 -10.43 -9.87
C VAL A 121 6.30 -10.57 -8.55
N ALA A 122 5.95 -9.81 -7.51
CA ALA A 122 6.65 -9.82 -6.23
C ALA A 122 6.60 -11.17 -5.51
N GLN A 123 5.59 -12.00 -5.80
CA GLN A 123 5.46 -13.34 -5.21
C GLN A 123 6.55 -14.30 -5.71
N GLU A 124 6.95 -14.19 -6.98
CA GLU A 124 7.91 -15.10 -7.62
C GLU A 124 9.30 -14.46 -7.77
N LYS A 125 9.32 -13.20 -8.22
CA LYS A 125 10.53 -12.45 -8.57
C LYS A 125 10.46 -11.04 -7.97
N PRO A 126 10.73 -10.90 -6.66
CA PRO A 126 10.65 -9.60 -5.98
C PRO A 126 11.56 -8.53 -6.57
N GLY A 127 12.66 -8.91 -7.22
CA GLY A 127 13.54 -7.98 -7.95
C GLY A 127 12.95 -7.44 -9.26
N ASP A 128 12.11 -8.21 -9.96
CA ASP A 128 11.47 -7.73 -11.19
C ASP A 128 10.28 -6.80 -10.88
N ALA A 129 9.64 -6.96 -9.72
CA ALA A 129 8.60 -6.03 -9.25
C ALA A 129 9.15 -4.60 -9.06
N ILE A 130 10.42 -4.46 -8.64
CA ILE A 130 11.09 -3.17 -8.55
C ILE A 130 11.15 -2.50 -9.93
N LYS A 131 11.60 -3.22 -10.96
CA LYS A 131 11.70 -2.68 -12.34
C LYS A 131 10.35 -2.24 -12.88
N VAL A 132 9.29 -3.00 -12.57
CA VAL A 132 7.92 -2.65 -12.96
C VAL A 132 7.51 -1.31 -12.36
N LEU A 133 7.76 -1.09 -11.06
CA LEU A 133 7.39 0.15 -10.38
C LEU A 133 8.34 1.33 -10.72
N GLU A 134 9.61 1.08 -10.98
CA GLU A 134 10.58 2.09 -11.45
C GLU A 134 10.21 2.63 -12.84
N GLY A 135 9.56 1.81 -13.70
CA GLY A 135 9.12 2.20 -15.04
C GLY A 135 7.82 3.03 -15.08
N VAL A 136 7.22 3.33 -13.93
CA VAL A 136 5.94 4.06 -13.85
C VAL A 136 6.14 5.55 -14.07
N ASN A 137 5.25 6.17 -14.85
CA ASN A 137 5.14 7.62 -14.86
C ASN A 137 4.28 8.07 -13.67
N ILE A 138 4.93 8.22 -12.52
CA ILE A 138 4.25 8.55 -11.26
C ILE A 138 3.56 9.91 -11.36
N ASP A 139 4.10 10.88 -12.09
CA ASP A 139 3.55 12.24 -12.15
C ASP A 139 2.17 12.32 -12.83
N LYS A 140 1.86 11.36 -13.72
CA LYS A 140 0.56 11.27 -14.38
C LYS A 140 -0.51 10.56 -13.54
N ALA A 141 -0.12 9.91 -12.43
CA ALA A 141 -1.04 9.16 -11.61
C ALA A 141 -1.78 10.06 -10.60
N PRO A 142 -3.02 9.70 -10.18
CA PRO A 142 -3.71 10.37 -9.10
C PRO A 142 -2.89 10.37 -7.81
N ALA A 143 -3.02 11.41 -6.99
CA ALA A 143 -2.17 11.61 -5.80
C ALA A 143 -2.10 10.39 -4.87
N ALA A 144 -3.23 9.77 -4.57
CA ALA A 144 -3.29 8.55 -3.76
C ALA A 144 -2.47 7.39 -4.37
N ILE A 145 -2.59 7.18 -5.68
CA ILE A 145 -1.89 6.13 -6.42
C ILE A 145 -0.38 6.41 -6.46
N ARG A 146 0.03 7.68 -6.56
CA ARG A 146 1.46 8.05 -6.48
C ARG A 146 2.08 7.60 -5.17
N ASP A 147 1.39 7.87 -4.07
CA ASP A 147 1.87 7.49 -2.74
C ASP A 147 1.81 5.97 -2.54
N ASP A 148 0.83 5.27 -3.11
CA ASP A 148 0.81 3.80 -3.16
C ASP A 148 2.03 3.24 -3.91
N VAL A 149 2.37 3.79 -5.08
CA VAL A 149 3.58 3.39 -5.84
C VAL A 149 4.83 3.64 -5.01
N ARG A 150 4.98 4.83 -4.42
CA ARG A 150 6.15 5.17 -3.58
C ARG A 150 6.27 4.25 -2.38
N ALA A 151 5.17 3.96 -1.69
CA ALA A 151 5.16 3.09 -0.54
C ALA A 151 5.53 1.65 -0.90
N ASN A 152 4.96 1.09 -1.98
CA ASN A 152 5.27 -0.27 -2.43
C ASN A 152 6.70 -0.39 -2.96
N LEU A 153 7.16 0.55 -3.79
CA LEU A 153 8.53 0.57 -4.28
C LEU A 153 9.54 0.79 -3.14
N GLY A 154 9.23 1.70 -2.22
CA GLY A 154 10.03 1.95 -1.02
C GLY A 154 10.15 0.70 -0.15
N LEU A 155 9.04 -0.02 0.07
CA LEU A 155 9.05 -1.29 0.79
C LEU A 155 9.95 -2.31 0.10
N LEU A 156 9.84 -2.47 -1.22
CA LEU A 156 10.69 -3.40 -1.98
C LEU A 156 12.18 -3.04 -1.86
N TYR A 157 12.54 -1.76 -1.98
CA TYR A 157 13.91 -1.31 -1.74
C TYR A 157 14.38 -1.65 -0.33
N LEU A 158 13.56 -1.40 0.69
CA LEU A 158 13.90 -1.71 2.08
C LEU A 158 14.12 -3.21 2.29
N MET A 159 13.27 -4.06 1.70
CA MET A 159 13.43 -5.52 1.77
C MET A 159 14.75 -6.01 1.14
N HIS A 160 15.25 -5.31 0.12
CA HIS A 160 16.52 -5.63 -0.56
C HIS A 160 17.74 -4.89 0.01
N GLY A 161 17.62 -4.23 1.17
CA GLY A 161 18.75 -3.52 1.78
C GLY A 161 19.01 -2.13 1.18
N ARG A 162 18.25 -1.70 0.17
CA ARG A 162 18.41 -0.44 -0.58
C ARG A 162 17.76 0.76 0.16
N ALA A 163 18.10 0.95 1.44
CA ALA A 163 17.46 1.98 2.28
C ALA A 163 17.70 3.42 1.77
N LYS A 164 18.84 3.67 1.10
CA LYS A 164 19.14 4.97 0.49
C LYS A 164 18.18 5.29 -0.66
N ASP A 165 17.83 4.30 -1.47
CA ASP A 165 16.91 4.46 -2.61
C ASP A 165 15.45 4.58 -2.14
N ALA A 166 15.10 3.93 -1.03
CA ALA A 166 13.79 4.08 -0.39
C ALA A 166 13.57 5.47 0.22
N ARG A 167 14.64 6.18 0.59
CA ARG A 167 14.55 7.44 1.30
C ARG A 167 13.85 8.57 0.53
N PRO A 168 14.21 8.91 -0.73
CA PRO A 168 13.52 9.96 -1.47
C PRO A 168 12.03 9.63 -1.70
N LEU A 169 11.69 8.34 -1.86
CA LEU A 169 10.29 7.91 -1.95
C LEU A 169 9.54 8.18 -0.64
N ALA A 170 10.15 7.84 0.50
CA ALA A 170 9.59 8.08 1.82
C ALA A 170 9.41 9.57 2.14
N ASP A 171 10.38 10.42 1.79
CA ASP A 171 10.28 11.88 1.98
C ASP A 171 9.15 12.50 1.12
N ALA A 172 8.74 11.87 0.03
CA ALA A 172 7.70 12.36 -0.88
C ALA A 172 6.28 11.83 -0.60
N ILE A 173 6.12 10.87 0.32
CA ILE A 173 4.80 10.30 0.66
C ILE A 173 3.97 11.29 1.47
N THR A 174 2.72 11.50 1.04
CA THR A 174 1.77 12.41 1.71
C THR A 174 0.58 11.63 2.28
N PHE A 175 0.44 11.61 3.60
CA PHE A 175 -0.61 10.82 4.28
C PHE A 175 -2.04 11.32 4.01
N GLN A 176 -2.21 12.61 3.71
CA GLN A 176 -3.51 13.24 3.48
C GLN A 176 -4.22 12.67 2.26
N ASN A 177 -3.47 12.17 1.27
CA ASN A 177 -4.01 11.62 0.03
C ASN A 177 -4.67 10.25 0.23
N GLN A 178 -4.46 9.59 1.38
CA GLN A 178 -4.94 8.24 1.64
C GLN A 178 -6.05 8.26 2.69
N PRO A 179 -7.34 8.09 2.31
CA PRO A 179 -8.43 8.09 3.28
C PRO A 179 -8.43 6.86 4.17
N GLN A 180 -7.89 5.72 3.71
CA GLN A 180 -7.96 4.46 4.45
C GLN A 180 -6.92 4.40 5.59
N PRO A 181 -7.35 4.20 6.87
CA PRO A 181 -6.43 4.16 8.02
C PRO A 181 -5.36 3.08 7.91
N LYS A 182 -5.72 1.89 7.43
CA LYS A 182 -4.79 0.77 7.26
C LYS A 182 -3.69 1.10 6.24
N ALA A 183 -4.04 1.73 5.12
CA ALA A 183 -3.06 2.13 4.11
C ALA A 183 -2.14 3.24 4.61
N LYS A 184 -2.66 4.20 5.40
CA LYS A 184 -1.83 5.17 6.13
C LYS A 184 -0.83 4.52 7.08
N ALA A 185 -1.26 3.50 7.83
CA ALA A 185 -0.37 2.76 8.72
C ALA A 185 0.71 1.98 7.94
N MET A 186 0.38 1.44 6.77
CA MET A 186 1.37 0.84 5.86
C MET A 186 2.40 1.88 5.40
N TYR A 187 1.95 3.06 4.97
CA TYR A 187 2.85 4.15 4.58
C TYR A 187 3.74 4.55 5.75
N ALA A 188 3.17 4.64 6.96
CA ALA A 188 3.91 4.99 8.17
C ALA A 188 5.02 3.98 8.46
N ALA A 189 4.74 2.68 8.31
CA ALA A 189 5.75 1.63 8.47
C ALA A 189 6.92 1.81 7.48
N VAL A 190 6.62 2.03 6.19
CA VAL A 190 7.64 2.20 5.14
C VAL A 190 8.47 3.46 5.38
N VAL A 191 7.81 4.60 5.63
CA VAL A 191 8.46 5.89 5.89
C VAL A 191 9.33 5.81 7.15
N ALA A 192 8.80 5.27 8.24
CA ALA A 192 9.54 5.14 9.49
C ALA A 192 10.77 4.23 9.34
N GLU A 193 10.63 3.09 8.66
CA GLU A 193 11.78 2.21 8.42
C GLU A 193 12.85 2.91 7.57
N ALA A 194 12.45 3.58 6.48
CA ALA A 194 13.38 4.34 5.64
C ALA A 194 14.11 5.41 6.46
N PHE A 195 13.39 6.19 7.26
CA PHE A 195 13.94 7.24 8.12
C PHE A 195 14.90 6.67 9.16
N ALA A 196 14.52 5.60 9.86
CA ALA A 196 15.36 4.94 10.85
C ALA A 196 16.68 4.42 10.25
N ARG A 197 16.64 3.88 9.03
CA ARG A 197 17.80 3.32 8.35
C ARG A 197 18.70 4.36 7.69
N THR A 198 18.24 5.61 7.57
CA THR A 198 18.94 6.71 6.88
C THR A 198 19.16 7.96 7.75
N GLY A 199 18.99 7.85 9.07
CA GLY A 199 19.43 8.88 10.03
C GLY A 199 18.34 9.80 10.58
N LYS A 200 17.07 9.65 10.17
CA LYS A 200 15.91 10.38 10.75
C LYS A 200 15.19 9.55 11.82
N ALA A 201 15.94 8.92 12.72
CA ALA A 201 15.38 8.00 13.72
C ALA A 201 14.37 8.65 14.69
N PRO A 202 14.53 9.93 15.13
CA PRO A 202 13.52 10.60 15.94
C PRO A 202 12.18 10.77 15.21
N ASP A 203 12.20 11.19 13.95
CA ASP A 203 10.99 11.35 13.13
C ASP A 203 10.28 10.00 12.92
N ALA A 204 11.06 8.93 12.69
CA ALA A 204 10.54 7.58 12.61
C ALA A 204 9.84 7.13 13.90
N LYS A 205 10.37 7.51 15.07
CA LYS A 205 9.77 7.20 16.37
C LYS A 205 8.44 7.92 16.54
N ASN A 206 8.41 9.23 16.31
CA ASN A 206 7.20 10.04 16.43
C ASN A 206 6.09 9.54 15.49
N LEU A 207 6.47 9.14 14.27
CA LEU A 207 5.53 8.57 13.30
C LEU A 207 4.93 7.24 13.80
N LEU A 208 5.75 6.33 14.35
CA LEU A 208 5.27 5.03 14.84
C LEU A 208 4.48 5.13 16.15
N GLU A 209 4.63 6.21 16.91
CA GLU A 209 3.76 6.51 18.06
C GLU A 209 2.32 6.86 17.62
N THR A 210 2.17 7.45 16.43
CA THR A 210 0.85 7.76 15.84
C THR A 210 0.17 6.50 15.27
N TYR A 211 0.95 5.49 14.88
CA TYR A 211 0.47 4.25 14.27
C TYR A 211 0.96 3.03 15.05
N PRO A 212 0.43 2.78 16.28
CA PRO A 212 0.90 1.69 17.12
C PRO A 212 0.57 0.32 16.52
N ALA A 213 1.58 -0.55 16.39
CA ALA A 213 1.43 -1.91 15.84
C ALA A 213 0.43 -2.80 16.59
N THR A 214 0.12 -2.46 17.84
CA THR A 214 -0.83 -3.16 18.70
C THR A 214 -2.29 -2.78 18.45
N ASP A 215 -2.55 -1.72 17.68
CA ASP A 215 -3.91 -1.31 17.35
C ASP A 215 -4.58 -2.40 16.47
N PRO A 216 -5.73 -2.95 16.90
CA PRO A 216 -6.48 -3.91 16.12
C PRO A 216 -6.82 -3.42 14.70
N ALA A 217 -7.01 -2.12 14.49
CA ALA A 217 -7.29 -1.53 13.17
C ALA A 217 -6.14 -1.74 12.17
N TYR A 218 -4.93 -1.98 12.67
CA TYR A 218 -3.73 -2.20 11.86
C TYR A 218 -3.29 -3.66 11.83
N GLY A 219 -4.11 -4.61 12.33
CA GLY A 219 -3.73 -6.01 12.48
C GLY A 219 -3.08 -6.63 11.23
N GLU A 220 -3.60 -6.33 10.05
CA GLU A 220 -3.09 -6.85 8.77
C GLU A 220 -1.76 -6.22 8.31
N VAL A 221 -1.37 -5.06 8.85
CA VAL A 221 -0.08 -4.39 8.58
C VAL A 221 0.83 -4.32 9.82
N SER A 222 0.40 -4.94 10.92
CA SER A 222 1.11 -4.95 12.21
C SER A 222 2.54 -5.47 12.09
N ALA A 223 2.76 -6.52 11.30
CA ALA A 223 4.09 -7.04 11.02
C ALA A 223 5.01 -6.01 10.35
N MET A 224 4.49 -5.18 9.44
CA MET A 224 5.28 -4.09 8.84
C MET A 224 5.61 -3.01 9.87
N LEU A 225 4.67 -2.66 10.73
CA LEU A 225 4.88 -1.69 11.81
C LEU A 225 5.90 -2.20 12.83
N TYR A 226 5.81 -3.45 13.27
CA TYR A 226 6.81 -4.04 14.17
C TYR A 226 8.19 -4.11 13.52
N ARG A 227 8.27 -4.44 12.22
CA ARG A 227 9.53 -4.41 11.47
C ARG A 227 10.13 -3.00 11.45
N ALA A 228 9.33 -1.97 11.19
CA ALA A 228 9.78 -0.58 11.26
C ALA A 228 10.24 -0.21 12.69
N GLN A 229 9.50 -0.61 13.72
CA GLN A 229 9.86 -0.41 15.13
C GLN A 229 11.21 -1.03 15.49
N VAL A 230 11.54 -2.23 14.99
CA VAL A 230 12.87 -2.83 15.19
C VAL A 230 13.97 -1.89 14.70
N TYR A 231 13.87 -1.37 13.48
CA TYR A 231 14.89 -0.46 12.94
C TYR A 231 14.92 0.87 13.69
N THR A 232 13.75 1.45 14.00
CA THR A 232 13.63 2.71 14.72
C THR A 232 14.25 2.60 16.11
N PHE A 233 13.86 1.61 16.91
CA PHE A 233 14.38 1.44 18.26
C PHE A 233 15.87 1.08 18.28
N MET A 234 16.36 0.36 17.28
CA MET A 234 17.81 0.15 17.12
C MET A 234 18.54 1.46 16.82
N ALA A 235 17.99 2.29 15.93
CA ALA A 235 18.58 3.57 15.57
C ALA A 235 18.53 4.60 16.71
N THR A 236 17.52 4.53 17.58
CA THR A 236 17.42 5.37 18.80
C THR A 236 18.07 4.72 20.03
N LYS A 237 18.89 3.68 19.86
CA LYS A 237 19.61 2.96 20.95
C LYS A 237 18.71 2.31 22.03
N ASN A 238 17.42 2.14 21.75
CA ASN A 238 16.44 1.49 22.64
C ASN A 238 16.40 -0.03 22.40
N ARG A 239 17.51 -0.72 22.66
CA ARG A 239 17.69 -2.15 22.34
C ARG A 239 16.62 -3.07 22.97
N GLY A 240 16.16 -2.74 24.18
CA GLY A 240 15.10 -3.51 24.85
C GLY A 240 13.75 -3.45 24.10
N LEU A 241 13.39 -2.27 23.58
CA LEU A 241 12.16 -2.11 22.78
C LEU A 241 12.31 -2.74 21.40
N ALA A 242 13.49 -2.65 20.79
CA ALA A 242 13.78 -3.35 19.53
C ALA A 242 13.62 -4.87 19.69
N LYS A 243 14.14 -5.44 20.78
CA LYS A 243 14.00 -6.87 21.08
C LYS A 243 12.53 -7.26 21.25
N LYS A 244 11.74 -6.49 22.01
CA LYS A 244 10.30 -6.74 22.19
C LYS A 244 9.53 -6.69 20.87
N ALA A 245 9.81 -5.73 20.00
CA ALA A 245 9.19 -5.66 18.67
C ALA A 245 9.56 -6.89 17.81
N MET A 246 10.80 -7.36 17.90
CA MET A 246 11.26 -8.56 17.19
C MET A 246 10.66 -9.86 17.75
N GLU A 247 10.49 -9.96 19.07
CA GLU A 247 9.77 -11.05 19.72
C GLU A 247 8.29 -11.06 19.29
N ALA A 248 7.65 -9.90 19.17
CA ALA A 248 6.30 -9.78 18.65
C ALA A 248 6.18 -10.27 17.19
N LEU A 249 7.17 -9.96 16.34
CA LEU A 249 7.24 -10.54 14.98
C LEU A 249 7.37 -12.07 15.01
N GLY A 250 8.24 -12.60 15.88
CA GLY A 250 8.44 -14.04 15.98
C GLY A 250 7.22 -14.79 16.52
N ALA A 251 6.41 -14.13 17.36
CA ALA A 251 5.14 -14.66 17.83
C ALA A 251 4.07 -14.72 16.72
N MET A 252 4.16 -13.83 15.71
CA MET A 252 3.31 -13.87 14.51
C MET A 252 3.76 -14.97 13.55
N ASP A 253 5.03 -14.90 13.13
CA ASP A 253 5.67 -15.89 12.28
C ASP A 253 7.20 -15.84 12.49
N PRO A 254 7.83 -16.93 12.93
CA PRO A 254 9.29 -17.02 13.09
C PRO A 254 10.10 -16.67 11.84
N ASN A 255 9.55 -16.92 10.65
CA ASN A 255 10.22 -16.59 9.39
C ASN A 255 10.38 -15.07 9.20
N MET A 256 9.51 -14.26 9.81
CA MET A 256 9.65 -12.80 9.79
C MET A 256 10.87 -12.33 10.57
N VAL A 257 11.26 -13.04 11.63
CA VAL A 257 12.51 -12.77 12.36
C VAL A 257 13.72 -13.28 11.59
N ALA A 258 13.59 -14.41 10.90
CA ALA A 258 14.66 -14.96 10.05
C ALA A 258 15.10 -13.99 8.96
N ALA A 259 14.20 -13.15 8.43
CA ALA A 259 14.52 -12.11 7.46
C ALA A 259 15.57 -11.10 7.97
N PHE A 260 15.70 -10.90 9.28
CA PHE A 260 16.70 -10.00 9.86
C PHE A 260 18.11 -10.59 9.90
N VAL A 261 18.25 -11.91 9.77
CA VAL A 261 19.56 -12.60 9.74
C VAL A 261 20.23 -12.47 8.37
N GLY A 262 19.48 -12.08 7.34
CA GLY A 262 19.97 -11.93 5.97
C GLY A 262 21.07 -10.86 5.79
N LYS A 263 21.73 -10.94 4.62
CA LYS A 263 22.68 -9.92 4.15
C LYS A 263 21.95 -8.58 3.97
N GLY A 264 22.62 -7.46 4.29
CA GLY A 264 22.06 -6.10 4.17
C GLY A 264 21.56 -5.49 5.49
N ASN A 265 21.45 -6.29 6.56
CA ASN A 265 21.15 -5.78 7.90
C ASN A 265 22.42 -5.50 8.70
N LYS A 266 22.33 -4.54 9.64
CA LYS A 266 23.46 -4.22 10.54
C LYS A 266 23.80 -5.44 11.41
N PRO A 267 25.09 -5.70 11.73
CA PRO A 267 25.50 -6.84 12.54
C PRO A 267 24.76 -6.95 13.89
N GLU A 268 24.48 -5.81 14.53
CA GLU A 268 23.74 -5.78 15.79
C GLU A 268 22.31 -6.33 15.66
N ILE A 269 21.62 -6.01 14.56
CA ILE A 269 20.27 -6.49 14.27
C ILE A 269 20.30 -8.00 14.00
N GLN A 270 21.29 -8.47 13.25
CA GLN A 270 21.47 -9.90 12.98
C GLN A 270 21.73 -10.70 14.27
N LYS A 271 22.55 -10.16 15.18
CA LYS A 271 22.82 -10.79 16.49
C LYS A 271 21.55 -10.88 17.33
N MET A 272 20.77 -9.80 17.39
CA MET A 272 19.48 -9.78 18.09
C MET A 272 18.50 -10.79 17.50
N ALA A 273 18.39 -10.86 16.16
CA ALA A 273 17.53 -11.81 15.47
C ALA A 273 17.89 -13.26 15.79
N LYS A 274 19.19 -13.60 15.78
CA LYS A 274 19.66 -14.93 16.19
C LYS A 274 19.28 -15.27 17.63
N GLN A 275 19.42 -14.31 18.56
CA GLN A 275 19.04 -14.50 19.96
C GLN A 275 17.53 -14.71 20.13
N VAL A 276 16.70 -13.93 19.41
CA VAL A 276 15.24 -14.08 19.45
C VAL A 276 14.82 -15.44 18.86
N ILE A 277 15.38 -15.84 17.72
CA ILE A 277 15.12 -17.16 17.11
C ILE A 277 15.50 -18.31 18.06
N GLN A 278 16.66 -18.22 18.72
CA GLN A 278 17.08 -19.18 19.74
C GLN A 278 16.11 -19.22 20.92
N GLY A 279 15.70 -18.06 21.44
CA GLY A 279 14.74 -17.95 22.54
C GLY A 279 13.34 -18.47 22.21
N LEU A 280 12.94 -18.44 20.93
CA LEU A 280 11.69 -19.02 20.46
C LEU A 280 11.75 -20.56 20.29
N GLY A 281 12.90 -21.18 20.51
CA GLY A 281 13.08 -22.64 20.39
C GLY A 281 13.02 -23.15 18.94
N MET A 282 13.10 -22.26 17.95
CA MET A 282 12.93 -22.58 16.53
C MET A 282 14.22 -22.31 15.76
N MET A 283 15.24 -23.15 15.97
CA MET A 283 16.33 -23.21 14.98
C MET A 283 15.79 -23.78 13.66
N PRO A 284 16.00 -23.14 12.51
CA PRO A 284 15.86 -23.82 11.24
C PRO A 284 16.84 -25.00 11.27
N LYS A 285 16.32 -26.23 11.12
CA LYS A 285 17.19 -27.41 10.94
C LYS A 285 18.05 -27.14 9.71
N GLN A 286 19.29 -26.74 9.94
CA GLN A 286 20.31 -26.65 8.92
C GLN A 286 20.41 -28.06 8.32
N LYS A 287 19.90 -28.27 7.09
CA LYS A 287 20.12 -29.52 6.37
C LYS A 287 21.62 -29.61 6.15
N MET A 288 22.33 -30.25 7.07
CA MET A 288 23.69 -30.72 6.81
C MET A 288 23.57 -31.71 5.67
N ARG A 289 23.84 -31.24 4.45
CA ARG A 289 24.14 -32.12 3.33
C ARG A 289 25.54 -32.66 3.58
N MET A 290 25.66 -33.60 4.51
CA MET A 290 26.76 -34.55 4.47
C MET A 290 26.41 -35.58 3.41
N MET A 291 27.05 -35.47 2.27
CA MET A 291 27.37 -36.67 1.49
C MET A 291 28.84 -36.56 1.13
N ARG A 292 29.58 -37.52 1.69
CA ARG A 292 30.89 -37.97 1.24
C ARG A 292 30.80 -38.39 -0.21
#